data_AF-S9WIJ9-F1
#
_entry.id   AF-S9WIJ9-F1
#
_cell.length_a   1.000
_cell.length_b   1.000
_cell.length_c   1.000
_cell.angle_alpha   90.00
_cell.angle_beta   90.00
_cell.angle_gamma   90.00
#
_symmetry.space_group_name_H-M   'P 1'
#
loop_
_entity.id
_entity.type
_entity.pdbx_description
1 polymer ?
#
loop_
_entity_poly.entity_id
_entity_poly.type
_entity_poly.pdbx_seq_one_letter_code
_entity_poly.pdbx_strand_id
1 'polypeptide(L)'
;MPPRAPSIGGSREQHSPPGPAMLRGATSVAVNALMVANSDAEAEDIDMVVVTYDMRCHGLSTFAGGEEQLSLGVMVADFVDVLRFVLEEVCPAGEAFVLGHSVGGSVVAHALADHKKETKGRVSGVILVDVVEGTAKMSLHYMNDFLRKRPGHFATVKEAQTWFLQHGGMRSAEGAAVSVPPLLTTATVGGECVFVWRTDLQKMEHVWGGWFDELDKKFVSLPYSKMLCLANADRLDTELTVAQMQGKFQFEIIGNNCGHYIMDDATATIAAKVRRFVKRIVVLTRKLHAVNMKAEMTASGGLHFNNATIPASRMPR
;
A
#
# COMPACT_ATOMS: atom_id res chain seq x y z
N MET A 1 -49.15 24.31 -21.37
CA MET A 1 -47.84 23.71 -21.68
C MET A 1 -47.12 23.42 -20.38
N PRO A 2 -46.86 22.16 -20.01
CA PRO A 2 -46.12 21.83 -18.81
C PRO A 2 -44.60 22.00 -19.05
N PRO A 3 -43.80 22.31 -18.02
CA PRO A 3 -42.38 22.55 -18.14
C PRO A 3 -41.61 21.25 -18.46
N ARG A 4 -40.63 21.34 -19.35
CA ARG A 4 -39.72 20.26 -19.76
C ARG A 4 -38.90 19.76 -18.56
N ALA A 5 -38.88 18.45 -18.35
CA ALA A 5 -37.93 17.77 -17.47
C ALA A 5 -36.48 17.95 -17.99
N PRO A 6 -35.48 18.14 -17.11
CA PRO A 6 -34.10 18.21 -17.52
C PRO A 6 -33.61 16.84 -18.00
N SER A 7 -32.97 16.82 -19.17
CA SER A 7 -32.31 15.65 -19.73
C SER A 7 -31.16 15.22 -18.82
N ILE A 8 -31.28 14.05 -18.20
CA ILE A 8 -30.19 13.36 -17.53
C ILE A 8 -29.24 12.90 -18.64
N GLY A 9 -28.20 13.69 -18.89
CA GLY A 9 -27.07 13.29 -19.72
C GLY A 9 -26.32 12.18 -19.00
N GLY A 10 -26.51 10.93 -19.43
CA GLY A 10 -25.71 9.82 -18.97
C GLY A 10 -24.26 10.07 -19.35
N SER A 11 -23.44 10.45 -18.37
CA SER A 11 -21.99 10.37 -18.48
C SER A 11 -21.64 8.90 -18.64
N ARG A 12 -21.18 8.52 -19.83
CA ARG A 12 -20.64 7.19 -20.10
C ARG A 12 -19.50 6.96 -19.11
N GLU A 13 -19.71 6.12 -18.10
CA GLU A 13 -18.67 5.69 -17.18
C GLU A 13 -17.57 5.01 -18.00
N GLN A 14 -16.46 5.72 -18.19
CA GLN A 14 -15.21 5.07 -18.56
C GLN A 14 -14.67 4.43 -17.30
N HIS A 15 -15.15 3.22 -16.97
CA HIS A 15 -14.38 2.35 -16.09
C HIS A 15 -13.03 2.15 -16.77
N SER A 16 -11.98 2.80 -16.22
CA SER A 16 -10.63 2.44 -16.60
C SER A 16 -10.49 0.94 -16.29
N PRO A 17 -10.07 0.10 -17.25
CA PRO A 17 -9.71 -1.28 -16.93
C PRO A 17 -8.73 -1.25 -15.76
N PRO A 18 -8.61 -2.32 -14.97
CA PRO A 18 -7.52 -2.42 -14.02
C PRO A 18 -6.29 -2.32 -14.90
N GLY A 19 -5.64 -1.17 -14.82
CA GLY A 19 -4.58 -0.88 -15.75
C GLY A 19 -3.44 -1.87 -15.51
N PRO A 20 -2.38 -1.79 -16.31
CA PRO A 20 -1.10 -2.42 -16.05
C PRO A 20 -0.42 -2.04 -14.72
N ALA A 21 -1.13 -1.66 -13.64
CA ALA A 21 -0.58 -1.58 -12.29
C ALA A 21 0.00 -2.92 -11.82
N MET A 22 -0.48 -4.02 -12.41
CA MET A 22 0.21 -5.31 -12.36
C MET A 22 1.67 -5.19 -12.78
N LEU A 23 1.99 -4.42 -13.83
CA LEU A 23 3.33 -4.30 -14.41
C LEU A 23 4.37 -3.65 -13.48
N ARG A 24 3.97 -2.98 -12.39
CA ARG A 24 4.94 -2.37 -11.46
C ARG A 24 5.27 -3.23 -10.25
N GLY A 25 4.51 -4.29 -9.97
CA GLY A 25 4.68 -5.05 -8.74
C GLY A 25 4.74 -4.16 -7.49
N ALA A 26 4.09 -2.98 -7.49
CA ALA A 26 4.36 -1.93 -6.52
C ALA A 26 3.74 -2.25 -5.15
N THR A 27 4.42 -3.13 -4.43
CA THR A 27 4.39 -3.15 -2.98
C THR A 27 5.60 -2.35 -2.50
N SER A 28 5.32 -1.31 -1.74
CA SER A 28 6.34 -0.44 -1.16
C SER A 28 6.32 -0.66 0.35
N VAL A 29 7.47 -0.92 0.96
CA VAL A 29 7.61 -0.91 2.42
C VAL A 29 8.20 0.44 2.80
N ALA A 30 7.39 1.31 3.39
CA ALA A 30 7.88 2.55 3.97
C ALA A 30 8.32 2.26 5.41
N VAL A 31 9.62 2.30 5.68
CA VAL A 31 10.15 2.02 7.01
C VAL A 31 10.54 3.33 7.69
N ASN A 32 10.12 3.50 8.93
CA ASN A 32 10.62 4.59 9.74
C ASN A 32 12.02 4.19 10.22
N ALA A 33 13.05 4.87 9.73
CA ALA A 33 14.38 4.74 10.31
C ALA A 33 14.33 5.34 11.71
N LEU A 34 14.78 4.54 12.67
CA LEU A 34 15.11 4.91 14.03
C LEU A 34 15.56 6.38 14.11
N MET A 35 14.71 7.27 14.62
CA MET A 35 15.18 8.55 15.12
C MET A 35 16.11 8.23 16.29
N VAL A 36 17.40 8.46 16.06
CA VAL A 36 18.39 8.64 17.12
C VAL A 36 17.73 9.50 18.20
N ALA A 37 17.88 9.07 19.45
CA ALA A 37 17.40 9.77 20.62
C ALA A 37 17.94 11.21 20.66
N ASN A 38 17.27 12.12 19.99
CA ASN A 38 17.36 13.54 20.22
C ASN A 38 15.95 14.03 20.48
N SER A 39 15.78 14.44 21.72
CA SER A 39 14.70 15.25 22.23
C SER A 39 14.34 16.34 21.24
N ASP A 40 13.20 16.21 20.57
CA ASP A 40 12.31 17.32 20.23
C ASP A 40 10.99 16.74 19.71
N ALA A 41 9.96 16.79 20.55
CA ALA A 41 8.60 16.37 20.20
C ALA A 41 7.91 17.35 19.22
N GLU A 42 8.63 18.37 18.74
CA GLU A 42 8.16 19.51 17.95
C GLU A 42 8.70 19.50 16.50
N ALA A 43 9.52 18.52 16.09
CA ALA A 43 9.99 18.46 14.70
C ALA A 43 8.81 18.27 13.72
N GLU A 44 8.68 19.18 12.75
CA GLU A 44 7.60 19.16 11.76
C GLU A 44 7.69 17.97 10.79
N ASP A 45 8.88 17.42 10.57
CA ASP A 45 9.12 16.30 9.65
C ASP A 45 9.53 15.00 10.36
N ILE A 46 9.15 13.88 9.77
CA ILE A 46 9.59 12.54 10.15
C ILE A 46 10.45 12.02 9.02
N ASP A 47 11.66 11.61 9.36
CA ASP A 47 12.54 10.93 8.42
C ASP A 47 12.01 9.53 8.14
N MET A 48 11.92 9.18 6.85
CA MET A 48 11.42 7.90 6.40
C MET A 48 12.40 7.31 5.39
N VAL A 49 12.71 6.02 5.55
CA VAL A 49 13.40 5.24 4.54
C VAL A 49 12.35 4.52 3.71
N VAL A 50 12.26 4.86 2.43
CA VAL A 50 11.34 4.22 1.51
C VAL A 50 12.05 3.06 0.83
N VAL A 51 11.57 1.85 1.05
CA VAL A 51 12.02 0.65 0.36
C VAL A 51 10.98 0.25 -0.67
N THR A 52 11.42 0.11 -1.91
CA THR A 52 10.61 -0.45 -3.00
C THR A 52 11.33 -1.68 -3.53
N TYR A 53 10.57 -2.68 -3.95
CA TYR A 53 11.13 -3.87 -4.57
C TYR A 53 10.31 -4.22 -5.80
N ASP A 54 10.99 -4.82 -6.77
CA ASP A 54 10.34 -5.39 -7.94
C ASP A 54 9.79 -6.77 -7.57
N MET A 55 8.47 -6.97 -7.67
CA MET A 55 7.90 -8.31 -7.56
C MET A 55 8.50 -9.24 -8.61
N ARG A 56 8.47 -10.56 -8.34
CA ARG A 56 8.85 -11.57 -9.33
C ARG A 56 8.29 -11.25 -10.71
N CYS A 57 9.11 -11.46 -11.74
CA CYS A 57 8.79 -11.20 -13.14
C CYS A 57 8.40 -9.75 -13.49
N HIS A 58 8.70 -8.79 -12.61
CA HIS A 58 8.55 -7.35 -12.84
C HIS A 58 9.91 -6.66 -12.69
N GLY A 59 10.08 -5.50 -13.33
CA GLY A 59 11.31 -4.70 -13.25
C GLY A 59 12.59 -5.51 -13.49
N LEU A 60 13.52 -5.52 -12.54
CA LEU A 60 14.76 -6.30 -12.64
C LEU A 60 14.68 -7.67 -11.97
N SER A 61 13.58 -7.98 -11.29
CA SER A 61 13.38 -9.28 -10.64
C SER A 61 13.06 -10.37 -11.66
N THR A 62 13.82 -11.46 -11.59
CA THR A 62 13.62 -12.66 -12.43
C THR A 62 13.22 -13.84 -11.57
N PHE A 63 12.58 -14.84 -12.18
CA PHE A 63 12.21 -16.08 -11.50
C PHE A 63 12.39 -17.29 -12.42
N ALA A 64 12.96 -18.36 -11.88
CA ALA A 64 13.02 -19.65 -12.55
C ALA A 64 11.61 -20.27 -12.60
N GLY A 65 10.97 -20.21 -13.77
CA GLY A 65 9.56 -20.59 -13.96
C GLY A 65 8.72 -19.53 -14.65
N GLY A 66 9.25 -18.31 -14.84
CA GLY A 66 8.63 -17.25 -15.63
C GLY A 66 7.30 -16.75 -15.06
N GLU A 67 6.49 -16.17 -15.95
CA GLU A 67 5.25 -15.48 -15.59
C GLU A 67 4.08 -16.41 -15.24
N GLU A 68 4.20 -17.72 -15.47
CA GLU A 68 3.09 -18.67 -15.25
C GLU A 68 2.82 -18.92 -13.76
N GLN A 69 3.77 -18.61 -12.87
CA GLN A 69 3.67 -18.95 -11.45
C GLN A 69 3.56 -17.70 -10.54
N LEU A 70 2.62 -16.81 -10.86
CA LEU A 70 2.31 -15.62 -10.04
C LEU A 70 0.98 -15.76 -9.28
N SER A 71 0.74 -16.92 -8.66
CA SER A 71 -0.38 -17.04 -7.73
C SER A 71 -0.21 -16.08 -6.54
N LEU A 72 -1.31 -15.70 -5.89
CA LEU A 72 -1.28 -14.79 -4.74
C LEU A 72 -0.35 -15.32 -3.63
N GLY A 73 -0.45 -16.61 -3.30
CA GLY A 73 0.37 -17.22 -2.24
C GLY A 73 1.87 -17.15 -2.53
N VAL A 74 2.27 -17.25 -3.79
CA VAL A 74 3.67 -17.11 -4.20
C VAL A 74 4.16 -15.66 -4.03
N MET A 75 3.35 -14.68 -4.45
CA MET A 75 3.70 -13.26 -4.25
C MET A 75 3.72 -12.87 -2.76
N VAL A 76 2.84 -13.48 -1.95
CA VAL A 76 2.82 -13.31 -0.50
C VAL A 76 4.11 -13.85 0.14
N ALA A 77 4.57 -15.04 -0.29
CA ALA A 77 5.81 -15.61 0.22
C ALA A 77 7.02 -14.71 -0.07
N ASP A 78 7.15 -14.20 -1.30
CA ASP A 78 8.21 -13.24 -1.65
C ASP A 78 8.17 -11.99 -0.78
N PHE A 79 6.97 -11.43 -0.60
CA PHE A 79 6.81 -10.23 0.19
C PHE A 79 7.17 -10.46 1.67
N VAL A 80 6.85 -11.63 2.22
CA VAL A 80 7.24 -12.01 3.58
C VAL A 80 8.76 -12.06 3.71
N ASP A 81 9.47 -12.64 2.74
CA ASP A 81 10.93 -12.70 2.74
C ASP A 81 11.55 -11.31 2.62
N VAL A 82 11.01 -10.45 1.74
CA VAL A 82 11.43 -9.05 1.62
C VAL A 82 11.17 -8.29 2.92
N LEU A 83 9.98 -8.44 3.53
CA LEU A 83 9.63 -7.78 4.78
C LEU A 83 10.58 -8.20 5.90
N ARG A 84 10.91 -9.49 5.99
CA ARG A 84 11.88 -10.00 6.96
C ARG A 84 13.25 -9.36 6.75
N PHE A 85 13.77 -9.37 5.53
CA PHE A 85 15.05 -8.74 5.19
C PHE A 85 15.06 -7.25 5.54
N VAL A 86 14.00 -6.52 5.20
CA VAL A 86 13.88 -5.09 5.50
C VAL A 86 13.87 -4.85 7.01
N LEU A 87 13.12 -5.65 7.74
CA LEU A 87 13.01 -5.54 9.19
C LEU A 87 14.32 -5.93 9.90
N GLU A 88 15.10 -6.86 9.37
CA GLU A 88 16.34 -7.36 10.01
C GLU A 88 17.58 -6.58 9.59
N GLU A 89 17.74 -6.31 8.30
CA GLU A 89 18.99 -5.80 7.73
C GLU A 89 18.92 -4.30 7.43
N VAL A 90 17.78 -3.82 6.92
CA VAL A 90 17.63 -2.41 6.51
C VAL A 90 17.26 -1.52 7.70
N CYS A 91 16.36 -1.99 8.56
CA CYS A 91 15.82 -1.23 9.68
C CYS A 91 15.64 -2.11 10.94
N PRO A 92 16.74 -2.64 11.51
CA PRO A 92 16.72 -3.57 12.65
C PRO A 92 15.96 -3.06 13.89
N ALA A 93 16.00 -1.75 14.12
CA ALA A 93 15.37 -1.11 15.28
C ALA A 93 14.17 -0.22 14.91
N GLY A 94 13.77 -0.20 13.63
CA GLY A 94 12.68 0.63 13.14
C GLY A 94 11.32 -0.08 13.17
N GLU A 95 10.26 0.74 13.04
CA GLU A 95 8.90 0.28 12.74
C GLU A 95 8.62 0.41 11.24
N ALA A 96 7.82 -0.50 10.69
CA ALA A 96 7.45 -0.53 9.28
C ALA A 96 6.00 -0.09 9.07
N PHE A 97 5.78 0.62 7.98
CA PHE A 97 4.48 0.92 7.39
C PHE A 97 4.46 0.31 6.00
N VAL A 98 3.50 -0.57 5.74
CA VAL A 98 3.46 -1.30 4.48
C VAL A 98 2.42 -0.67 3.56
N LEU A 99 2.78 -0.46 2.30
CA LEU A 99 1.91 0.07 1.27
C LEU A 99 1.80 -0.93 0.11
N GLY A 100 0.57 -1.19 -0.33
CA GLY A 100 0.31 -2.01 -1.51
C GLY A 100 -0.67 -1.33 -2.46
N HIS A 101 -0.32 -1.28 -3.74
CA HIS A 101 -1.20 -0.79 -4.81
C HIS A 101 -1.76 -1.95 -5.63
N SER A 102 -3.05 -1.89 -5.98
CA SER A 102 -3.69 -2.91 -6.82
C SER A 102 -3.45 -4.32 -6.24
N VAL A 103 -2.91 -5.26 -7.03
CA VAL A 103 -2.53 -6.61 -6.57
C VAL A 103 -1.57 -6.60 -5.37
N GLY A 104 -0.66 -5.62 -5.29
CA GLY A 104 0.24 -5.45 -4.14
C GLY A 104 -0.51 -5.16 -2.83
N GLY A 105 -1.68 -4.54 -2.91
CA GLY A 105 -2.55 -4.39 -1.75
C GLY A 105 -3.04 -5.73 -1.21
N SER A 106 -3.38 -6.65 -2.10
CA SER A 106 -3.76 -8.01 -1.71
C SER A 106 -2.60 -8.79 -1.10
N VAL A 107 -1.41 -8.70 -1.71
CA VAL A 107 -0.18 -9.31 -1.20
C VAL A 107 0.10 -8.87 0.24
N VAL A 108 0.05 -7.56 0.50
CA VAL A 108 0.28 -7.01 1.84
C VAL A 108 -0.79 -7.45 2.84
N ALA A 109 -2.07 -7.38 2.47
CA ALA A 109 -3.16 -7.77 3.36
C ALA A 109 -3.06 -9.24 3.76
N HIS A 110 -2.78 -10.12 2.80
CA HIS A 110 -2.60 -11.56 3.04
C HIS A 110 -1.37 -11.87 3.87
N ALA A 111 -0.21 -11.30 3.53
CA ALA A 111 1.01 -11.51 4.28
C ALA A 111 0.85 -11.13 5.75
N LEU A 112 0.24 -9.97 6.01
CA LEU A 112 0.05 -9.48 7.37
C LEU A 112 -1.07 -10.23 8.13
N ALA A 113 -2.06 -10.78 7.44
CA ALA A 113 -3.10 -11.60 8.06
C ALA A 113 -2.59 -13.00 8.41
N ASP A 114 -1.85 -13.63 7.50
CA ASP A 114 -1.53 -15.06 7.56
C ASP A 114 -0.13 -15.33 8.13
N HIS A 115 0.79 -14.35 8.08
CA HIS A 115 2.18 -14.47 8.53
C HIS A 115 2.53 -13.49 9.67
N LYS A 116 1.60 -13.28 10.62
CA LYS A 116 1.75 -12.30 11.72
C LYS A 116 3.08 -12.38 12.48
N LYS A 117 3.64 -13.58 12.66
CA LYS A 117 4.93 -13.79 13.37
C LYS A 117 6.10 -13.09 12.67
N GLU A 118 6.08 -13.02 11.35
CA GLU A 118 7.14 -12.43 10.52
C GLU A 118 7.23 -10.91 10.68
N THR A 119 6.12 -10.27 11.09
CA THR A 119 6.10 -8.83 11.39
C THR A 119 6.91 -8.47 12.63
N LYS A 120 7.21 -9.45 13.50
CA LYS A 120 7.87 -9.27 14.81
C LYS A 120 7.23 -8.17 15.67
N GLY A 121 5.93 -7.88 15.46
CA GLY A 121 5.23 -6.78 16.15
C GLY A 121 5.70 -5.37 15.73
N ARG A 122 6.49 -5.25 14.66
CA ARG A 122 7.10 -3.98 14.20
C ARG A 122 6.39 -3.33 13.02
N VAL A 123 5.26 -3.88 12.57
CA VAL A 123 4.41 -3.23 11.58
C VAL A 123 3.38 -2.38 12.31
N SER A 124 3.40 -1.07 12.08
CA SER A 124 2.54 -0.09 12.76
C SER A 124 1.36 0.36 11.90
N GLY A 125 1.46 0.21 10.57
CA GLY A 125 0.36 0.56 9.68
C GLY A 125 0.41 -0.08 8.30
N VAL A 126 -0.76 -0.07 7.66
CA VAL A 126 -1.02 -0.66 6.34
C VAL A 126 -1.77 0.35 5.48
N ILE A 127 -1.32 0.51 4.25
CA ILE A 127 -1.85 1.49 3.29
C ILE A 127 -2.20 0.75 2.00
N LEU A 128 -3.48 0.74 1.65
CA LEU A 128 -3.94 0.21 0.37
C LEU A 128 -4.20 1.35 -0.60
N VAL A 129 -3.76 1.19 -1.85
CA VAL A 129 -3.93 2.20 -2.91
C VAL A 129 -4.69 1.59 -4.08
N ASP A 130 -5.76 2.26 -4.50
CA ASP A 130 -6.64 1.94 -5.63
C ASP A 130 -7.00 0.46 -5.77
N VAL A 131 -7.41 -0.17 -4.67
CA VAL A 131 -7.86 -1.57 -4.67
C VAL A 131 -9.01 -1.75 -3.69
N VAL A 132 -10.04 -2.45 -4.17
CA VAL A 132 -11.20 -2.95 -3.42
C VAL A 132 -11.58 -4.28 -4.07
N GLU A 133 -11.84 -5.34 -3.29
CA GLU A 133 -12.02 -6.71 -3.81
C GLU A 133 -13.08 -6.77 -4.91
N GLY A 134 -14.28 -6.28 -4.64
CA GLY A 134 -15.41 -6.35 -5.57
C GLY A 134 -15.14 -5.62 -6.89
N THR A 135 -14.60 -4.40 -6.82
CA THR A 135 -14.31 -3.62 -8.03
C THR A 135 -13.10 -4.14 -8.79
N ALA A 136 -12.08 -4.64 -8.10
CA ALA A 136 -10.91 -5.26 -8.72
C ALA A 136 -11.30 -6.51 -9.53
N LYS A 137 -12.12 -7.39 -8.96
CA LYS A 137 -12.64 -8.58 -9.65
C LYS A 137 -13.46 -8.23 -10.88
N MET A 138 -14.37 -7.25 -10.79
CA MET A 138 -15.12 -6.77 -11.96
C MET A 138 -14.21 -6.17 -13.04
N SER A 139 -13.18 -5.46 -12.61
CA SER A 139 -12.24 -4.80 -13.51
C SER A 139 -11.47 -5.84 -14.34
N LEU A 140 -11.12 -7.00 -13.77
CA LEU A 140 -10.39 -8.06 -14.49
C LEU A 140 -11.08 -8.52 -15.78
N HIS A 141 -12.41 -8.42 -15.88
CA HIS A 141 -13.13 -8.74 -17.12
C HIS A 141 -12.71 -7.90 -18.33
N TYR A 142 -12.22 -6.68 -18.10
CA TYR A 142 -11.74 -5.78 -19.15
C TYR A 142 -10.26 -5.97 -19.49
N MET A 143 -9.53 -6.81 -18.73
CA MET A 143 -8.08 -6.98 -18.88
C MET A 143 -7.72 -7.61 -20.23
N ASN A 144 -8.51 -8.57 -20.71
CA ASN A 144 -8.27 -9.22 -22.00
C ASN A 144 -8.40 -8.25 -23.17
N ASP A 145 -9.40 -7.36 -23.14
CA ASP A 145 -9.56 -6.32 -24.14
C ASP A 145 -8.44 -5.28 -24.10
N PHE A 146 -7.92 -4.97 -22.92
CA PHE A 146 -6.76 -4.11 -22.76
C PHE A 146 -5.50 -4.77 -23.33
N LEU A 147 -5.22 -6.03 -22.98
CA LEU A 147 -4.04 -6.75 -23.45
C LEU A 147 -4.03 -6.89 -24.97
N ARG A 148 -5.18 -7.16 -25.59
CA ARG A 148 -5.31 -7.26 -27.05
C ARG A 148 -4.98 -5.95 -27.79
N LYS A 149 -5.15 -4.80 -27.13
CA LYS A 149 -4.85 -3.47 -27.70
C LYS A 149 -3.39 -3.04 -27.48
N ARG A 150 -2.59 -3.82 -26.73
CA ARG A 150 -1.17 -3.49 -26.51
C ARG A 150 -0.39 -3.68 -27.80
N PRO A 151 0.42 -2.70 -28.22
CA PRO A 151 1.41 -2.89 -29.27
C PRO A 151 2.35 -4.03 -28.89
N GLY A 152 2.72 -4.89 -29.84
CA GLY A 152 3.66 -5.98 -29.60
C GLY A 152 5.09 -5.50 -29.36
N HIS A 153 5.44 -4.33 -29.91
CA HIS A 153 6.74 -3.68 -29.74
C HIS A 153 6.61 -2.17 -29.95
N PHE A 154 7.68 -1.44 -29.63
CA PHE A 154 7.85 -0.01 -29.81
C PHE A 154 9.24 0.28 -30.40
N ALA A 155 9.34 1.29 -31.25
CA ALA A 155 10.63 1.74 -31.76
C ALA A 155 11.43 2.51 -30.70
N THR A 156 10.73 3.22 -29.81
CA THR A 156 11.34 4.00 -28.73
C THR A 156 10.56 3.89 -27.43
N VAL A 157 11.22 4.11 -26.30
CA VAL A 157 10.56 4.24 -24.99
C VAL A 157 9.53 5.38 -24.99
N LYS A 158 9.78 6.45 -25.75
CA LYS A 158 8.87 7.61 -25.83
C LYS A 158 7.54 7.24 -26.46
N GLU A 159 7.55 6.37 -27.47
CA GLU A 159 6.33 5.83 -28.10
C GLU A 159 5.49 5.03 -27.09
N ALA A 160 6.14 4.18 -26.29
CA ALA A 160 5.47 3.45 -25.22
C ALA A 160 4.86 4.39 -24.16
N GLN A 161 5.57 5.47 -23.79
CA GLN A 161 5.04 6.50 -22.87
C GLN A 161 3.79 7.16 -23.44
N THR A 162 3.81 7.56 -24.71
CA THR A 162 2.65 8.15 -25.38
C THR A 162 1.48 7.18 -25.42
N TRP A 163 1.74 5.91 -25.72
CA TRP A 163 0.69 4.89 -25.69
C TRP A 163 0.07 4.75 -24.29
N PHE A 164 0.87 4.77 -23.23
CA PHE A 164 0.40 4.71 -21.84
C PHE A 164 -0.51 5.89 -21.45
N LEU A 165 -0.15 7.10 -21.88
CA LEU A 165 -0.94 8.30 -21.59
C LEU A 165 -2.29 8.30 -22.32
N GLN A 166 -2.36 7.66 -23.49
CA GLN A 166 -3.58 7.60 -24.30
C GLN A 166 -4.47 6.40 -23.96
N HIS A 167 -3.87 5.25 -23.64
CA HIS A 167 -4.58 3.97 -23.53
C HIS A 167 -4.30 3.24 -22.22
N GLY A 168 -3.17 3.51 -21.57
CA GLY A 168 -2.69 2.82 -20.37
C GLY A 168 -3.41 3.22 -19.08
N GLY A 169 -4.16 4.33 -19.06
CA GLY A 169 -4.87 4.81 -17.88
C GLY A 169 -4.01 5.62 -16.91
N MET A 170 -2.79 6.00 -17.32
CA MET A 170 -1.95 6.98 -16.65
C MET A 170 -2.23 8.36 -17.23
N ARG A 171 -2.19 9.40 -16.40
CA ARG A 171 -2.55 10.77 -16.77
C ARG A 171 -1.40 11.77 -16.60
N SER A 172 -0.38 11.44 -15.81
CA SER A 172 0.83 12.27 -15.68
C SER A 172 1.91 11.87 -16.69
N ALA A 173 2.40 12.86 -17.44
CA ALA A 173 3.54 12.68 -18.34
C ALA A 173 4.85 12.44 -17.57
N GLU A 174 5.00 13.09 -16.42
CA GLU A 174 6.11 12.91 -15.49
C GLU A 174 6.08 11.49 -14.91
N GLY A 175 4.89 11.03 -14.49
CA GLY A 175 4.63 9.65 -14.11
C GLY A 175 5.04 8.69 -15.23
N ALA A 176 4.58 8.91 -16.46
CA ALA A 176 4.92 8.04 -17.58
C ALA A 176 6.44 7.99 -17.85
N ALA A 177 7.13 9.12 -17.68
CA ALA A 177 8.57 9.20 -17.86
C ALA A 177 9.36 8.33 -16.87
N VAL A 178 8.86 8.18 -15.65
CA VAL A 178 9.46 7.33 -14.61
C VAL A 178 8.99 5.89 -14.72
N SER A 179 7.73 5.69 -15.08
CA SER A 179 7.01 4.45 -14.79
C SER A 179 6.94 3.48 -15.94
N VAL A 180 7.03 3.98 -17.17
CA VAL A 180 6.98 3.16 -18.39
C VAL A 180 8.32 2.49 -18.73
N PRO A 181 9.49 3.15 -18.63
CA PRO A 181 10.75 2.52 -19.02
C PRO A 181 11.04 1.16 -18.36
N PRO A 182 10.80 0.97 -17.04
CA PRO A 182 11.03 -0.33 -16.39
C PRO A 182 10.13 -1.47 -16.90
N LEU A 183 9.00 -1.12 -17.53
CA LEU A 183 8.04 -2.08 -18.09
C LEU A 183 8.49 -2.66 -19.43
N LEU A 184 9.59 -2.14 -19.98
CA LEU A 184 10.11 -2.52 -21.28
C LEU A 184 11.44 -3.27 -21.14
N THR A 185 11.71 -4.10 -22.13
CA THR A 185 13.02 -4.72 -22.37
C THR A 185 13.32 -4.66 -23.87
N THR A 186 14.57 -4.90 -24.26
CA THR A 186 14.94 -4.94 -25.68
C THR A 186 14.79 -6.35 -26.24
N ALA A 187 14.39 -6.46 -27.51
CA ALA A 187 14.35 -7.69 -28.27
C ALA A 187 14.75 -7.42 -29.73
N THR A 188 15.17 -8.46 -30.44
CA THR A 188 15.44 -8.37 -31.88
C THR A 188 14.27 -8.94 -32.66
N VAL A 189 13.58 -8.11 -33.44
CA VAL A 189 12.46 -8.50 -34.30
C VAL A 189 12.81 -8.12 -35.73
N GLY A 190 12.83 -9.10 -36.64
CA GLY A 190 13.17 -8.83 -38.05
C GLY A 190 14.59 -8.30 -38.29
N GLY A 191 15.51 -8.48 -37.35
CA GLY A 191 16.88 -7.94 -37.41
C GLY A 191 17.06 -6.55 -36.78
N GLU A 192 15.97 -5.92 -36.32
CA GLU A 192 16.02 -4.61 -35.66
C GLU A 192 15.87 -4.74 -34.15
N CYS A 193 16.59 -3.91 -33.39
CA CYS A 193 16.45 -3.81 -31.95
C CYS A 193 15.21 -2.96 -31.62
N VAL A 194 14.22 -3.57 -30.97
CA VAL A 194 12.96 -2.93 -30.58
C VAL A 194 12.72 -3.06 -29.09
N PHE A 195 11.83 -2.24 -28.54
CA PHE A 195 11.36 -2.38 -27.17
C PHE A 195 10.11 -3.25 -27.13
N VAL A 196 10.09 -4.26 -26.28
CA VAL A 196 8.94 -5.12 -26.01
C VAL A 196 8.57 -5.06 -24.55
N TRP A 197 7.37 -5.51 -24.22
CA TRP A 197 6.93 -5.63 -22.84
C TRP A 197 7.81 -6.62 -22.09
N ARG A 198 8.31 -6.18 -20.94
CA ARG A 198 9.13 -7.01 -20.07
C ARG A 198 8.37 -8.22 -19.53
N THR A 199 7.13 -7.98 -19.11
CA THR A 199 6.28 -8.97 -18.46
C THR A 199 5.13 -9.34 -19.38
N ASP A 200 5.03 -10.63 -19.69
CA ASP A 200 3.87 -11.18 -20.39
C ASP A 200 2.72 -11.43 -19.40
N LEU A 201 1.85 -10.43 -19.27
CA LEU A 201 0.69 -10.52 -18.39
C LEU A 201 -0.28 -11.62 -18.84
N GLN A 202 -0.36 -11.95 -20.12
CA GLN A 202 -1.36 -12.92 -20.61
C GLN A 202 -1.09 -14.32 -20.03
N LYS A 203 0.17 -14.69 -19.81
CA LYS A 203 0.54 -15.94 -19.14
C LYS A 203 -0.02 -16.06 -17.73
N MET A 204 -0.30 -14.93 -17.07
CA MET A 204 -0.84 -14.89 -15.71
C MET A 204 -2.38 -14.94 -15.66
N GLU A 205 -3.09 -14.93 -16.79
CA GLU A 205 -4.56 -14.81 -16.83
C GLU A 205 -5.27 -15.81 -15.91
N HIS A 206 -4.74 -17.04 -15.88
CA HIS A 206 -5.30 -18.15 -15.11
C HIS A 206 -5.25 -17.96 -13.58
N VAL A 207 -4.38 -17.08 -13.05
CA VAL A 207 -4.27 -16.82 -11.60
C VAL A 207 -4.97 -15.53 -11.14
N TRP A 208 -5.38 -14.65 -12.04
CA TRP A 208 -5.94 -13.34 -11.67
C TRP A 208 -7.20 -13.43 -10.81
N GLY A 209 -8.05 -14.44 -11.09
CA GLY A 209 -9.29 -14.63 -10.34
C GLY A 209 -9.07 -14.75 -8.84
N GLY A 210 -7.96 -15.38 -8.43
CA GLY A 210 -7.62 -15.59 -7.02
C GLY A 210 -6.82 -14.48 -6.37
N TRP A 211 -6.44 -13.42 -7.10
CA TRP A 211 -5.57 -12.38 -6.55
C TRP A 211 -6.22 -11.47 -5.53
N PHE A 212 -7.53 -11.28 -5.61
CA PHE A 212 -8.25 -10.35 -4.75
C PHE A 212 -9.15 -11.07 -3.75
N ASP A 213 -9.15 -12.41 -3.75
CA ASP A 213 -9.97 -13.22 -2.84
C ASP A 213 -9.70 -12.86 -1.38
N GLU A 214 -10.76 -12.59 -0.62
CA GLU A 214 -10.71 -12.22 0.81
C GLU A 214 -9.89 -10.96 1.15
N LEU A 215 -9.52 -10.14 0.16
CA LEU A 215 -8.71 -8.93 0.38
C LEU A 215 -9.36 -8.01 1.41
N ASP A 216 -10.62 -7.65 1.22
CA ASP A 216 -11.28 -6.62 2.02
C ASP A 216 -11.48 -7.10 3.46
N LYS A 217 -11.95 -8.35 3.61
CA LYS A 217 -12.09 -9.03 4.91
C LYS A 217 -10.75 -9.11 5.66
N LYS A 218 -9.67 -9.53 4.99
CA LYS A 218 -8.35 -9.62 5.62
C LYS A 218 -7.86 -8.25 6.02
N PHE A 219 -7.90 -7.25 5.14
CA PHE A 219 -7.51 -5.87 5.44
C PHE A 219 -8.24 -5.33 6.66
N VAL A 220 -9.58 -5.44 6.70
CA VAL A 220 -10.40 -4.95 7.82
C VAL A 220 -10.03 -5.62 9.14
N SER A 221 -9.69 -6.91 9.12
CA SER A 221 -9.34 -7.70 10.31
C SER A 221 -7.95 -7.42 10.89
N LEU A 222 -7.07 -6.72 10.15
CA LEU A 222 -5.70 -6.50 10.59
C LEU A 222 -5.66 -5.61 11.85
N PRO A 223 -4.81 -5.95 12.85
CA PRO A 223 -4.68 -5.19 14.09
C PRO A 223 -3.84 -3.91 13.95
N TYR A 224 -3.56 -3.47 12.72
CA TYR A 224 -2.73 -2.30 12.43
C TYR A 224 -3.56 -1.04 12.20
N SER A 225 -2.91 0.12 12.27
CA SER A 225 -3.49 1.35 11.73
C SER A 225 -3.64 1.18 10.22
N LYS A 226 -4.80 1.54 9.68
CA LYS A 226 -5.13 1.28 8.27
C LYS A 226 -5.49 2.56 7.54
N MET A 227 -5.03 2.68 6.30
CA MET A 227 -5.44 3.71 5.37
C MET A 227 -5.80 3.09 4.01
N LEU A 228 -6.89 3.55 3.41
CA LEU A 228 -7.28 3.21 2.05
C LEU A 228 -7.35 4.49 1.23
N CYS A 229 -6.57 4.53 0.15
CA CYS A 229 -6.51 5.65 -0.79
C CYS A 229 -7.16 5.24 -2.11
N LEU A 230 -8.24 5.89 -2.51
CA LEU A 230 -8.90 5.67 -3.80
C LEU A 230 -8.88 6.94 -4.65
N ALA A 231 -8.94 6.79 -5.96
CA ALA A 231 -9.08 7.92 -6.86
C ALA A 231 -10.45 8.59 -6.65
N ASN A 232 -11.50 7.76 -6.59
CA ASN A 232 -12.90 8.17 -6.43
C ASN A 232 -13.58 7.37 -5.32
N ALA A 233 -14.61 7.94 -4.69
CA ALA A 233 -15.35 7.32 -3.57
C ALA A 233 -16.27 6.16 -3.99
N ASP A 234 -16.72 6.14 -5.25
CA ASP A 234 -17.76 5.23 -5.76
C ASP A 234 -17.31 3.76 -5.88
N ARG A 235 -16.14 3.43 -5.33
CA ARG A 235 -15.47 2.14 -5.49
C ARG A 235 -15.50 1.26 -4.23
N LEU A 236 -16.08 1.73 -3.12
CA LEU A 236 -16.19 0.91 -1.90
C LEU A 236 -17.25 -0.17 -2.07
N ASP A 237 -16.90 -1.40 -1.71
CA ASP A 237 -17.83 -2.51 -1.64
C ASP A 237 -18.59 -2.50 -0.30
N THR A 238 -19.45 -3.49 -0.07
CA THR A 238 -20.24 -3.56 1.17
C THR A 238 -19.35 -3.74 2.41
N GLU A 239 -18.32 -4.60 2.35
CA GLU A 239 -17.43 -4.89 3.48
C GLU A 239 -16.66 -3.63 3.91
N LEU A 240 -16.01 -2.95 2.96
CA LEU A 240 -15.27 -1.73 3.23
C LEU A 240 -16.17 -0.55 3.60
N THR A 241 -17.39 -0.48 3.05
CA THR A 241 -18.36 0.54 3.46
C THR A 241 -18.73 0.39 4.94
N VAL A 242 -19.09 -0.83 5.36
CA VAL A 242 -19.41 -1.11 6.77
C VAL A 242 -18.21 -0.83 7.67
N ALA A 243 -17.01 -1.28 7.28
CA ALA A 243 -15.80 -1.06 8.05
C ALA A 243 -15.42 0.44 8.14
N GLN A 244 -15.64 1.21 7.08
CA GLN A 244 -15.46 2.66 7.09
C GLN A 244 -16.42 3.31 8.08
N MET A 245 -17.71 2.96 8.03
CA MET A 245 -18.73 3.53 8.92
C MET A 245 -18.46 3.21 10.39
N GLN A 246 -17.78 2.09 10.66
CA GLN A 246 -17.30 1.69 11.99
C GLN A 246 -15.97 2.37 12.39
N GLY A 247 -15.37 3.19 11.53
CA GLY A 247 -14.10 3.88 11.79
C GLY A 247 -12.89 2.96 11.80
N LYS A 248 -12.93 1.79 11.14
CA LYS A 248 -11.85 0.79 11.19
C LYS A 248 -10.60 1.17 10.40
N PHE A 249 -10.69 2.13 9.48
CA PHE A 249 -9.56 2.63 8.70
C PHE A 249 -9.77 4.10 8.30
N GLN A 250 -8.68 4.80 8.01
CA GLN A 250 -8.72 6.13 7.41
C GLN A 250 -8.99 6.01 5.91
N PHE A 251 -10.03 6.68 5.43
CA PHE A 251 -10.36 6.72 4.01
C PHE A 251 -9.92 8.06 3.40
N GLU A 252 -9.10 8.01 2.35
CA GLU A 252 -8.62 9.18 1.63
C GLU A 252 -9.01 9.09 0.14
N ILE A 253 -9.63 10.16 -0.35
CA ILE A 253 -9.93 10.32 -1.77
C ILE A 253 -8.85 11.23 -2.35
N ILE A 254 -8.12 10.75 -3.35
CA ILE A 254 -7.03 11.51 -3.98
C ILE A 254 -7.55 12.46 -5.07
N GLY A 255 -8.65 12.08 -5.74
CA GLY A 255 -9.40 12.96 -6.62
C GLY A 255 -9.44 12.49 -8.07
N ASN A 256 -10.40 13.06 -8.80
CA ASN A 256 -10.85 12.60 -10.12
C ASN A 256 -9.84 12.82 -11.26
N ASN A 257 -8.72 13.51 -11.02
CA ASN A 257 -7.66 13.71 -12.01
C ASN A 257 -6.68 12.54 -12.09
N CYS A 258 -6.79 11.53 -11.23
CA CYS A 258 -5.98 10.32 -11.31
C CYS A 258 -6.72 9.22 -12.08
N GLY A 259 -5.99 8.45 -12.88
CA GLY A 259 -6.45 7.14 -13.32
C GLY A 259 -6.16 6.09 -12.25
N HIS A 260 -5.84 4.87 -12.69
CA HIS A 260 -5.47 3.77 -11.79
C HIS A 260 -4.09 3.99 -11.13
N TYR A 261 -3.25 4.82 -11.74
CA TYR A 261 -1.87 5.10 -11.32
C TYR A 261 -1.79 6.26 -10.33
N ILE A 262 -2.56 6.21 -9.25
CA ILE A 262 -2.62 7.29 -8.24
C ILE A 262 -1.23 7.74 -7.77
N MET A 263 -0.31 6.80 -7.58
CA MET A 263 1.05 7.09 -7.12
C MET A 263 1.88 7.89 -8.13
N ASP A 264 1.58 7.75 -9.42
CA ASP A 264 2.27 8.42 -10.52
C ASP A 264 1.54 9.69 -10.96
N ASP A 265 0.20 9.66 -10.95
CA ASP A 265 -0.65 10.77 -11.37
C ASP A 265 -0.73 11.87 -10.29
N ALA A 266 -0.59 11.52 -9.02
CA ALA A 266 -0.68 12.45 -7.89
C ALA A 266 0.35 12.14 -6.79
N THR A 267 1.60 11.94 -7.19
CA THR A 267 2.73 11.60 -6.30
C THR A 267 2.82 12.51 -5.08
N ALA A 268 2.79 13.84 -5.26
CA ALA A 268 2.89 14.78 -4.15
C ALA A 268 1.72 14.68 -3.16
N THR A 269 0.51 14.48 -3.68
CA THR A 269 -0.71 14.34 -2.86
C THR A 269 -0.64 13.07 -2.03
N ILE A 270 -0.37 11.92 -2.65
CA ILE A 270 -0.31 10.66 -1.90
C ILE A 270 0.84 10.65 -0.89
N ALA A 271 2.00 11.20 -1.26
CA ALA A 271 3.13 11.33 -0.34
C ALA A 271 2.76 12.17 0.90
N ALA A 272 2.06 13.30 0.72
CA ALA A 272 1.60 14.12 1.83
C ALA A 272 0.59 13.39 2.74
N LYS A 273 -0.33 12.61 2.16
CA LYS A 273 -1.30 11.79 2.94
C LYS A 273 -0.59 10.68 3.72
N VAL A 274 0.30 9.94 3.08
CA VAL A 274 1.10 8.88 3.69
C VAL A 274 1.95 9.44 4.82
N ARG A 275 2.68 10.53 4.59
CA ARG A 275 3.49 11.18 5.63
C ARG A 275 2.64 11.63 6.82
N ARG A 276 1.47 12.23 6.57
CA ARG A 276 0.54 12.63 7.64
C ARG A 276 0.01 11.43 8.42
N PHE A 277 -0.33 10.35 7.75
CA PHE A 277 -0.78 9.10 8.37
C PHE A 277 0.31 8.53 9.27
N VAL A 278 1.51 8.31 8.73
CA VAL A 278 2.68 7.81 9.47
C VAL A 278 2.98 8.70 10.67
N LYS A 279 3.04 10.02 10.48
CA LYS A 279 3.26 10.98 11.56
C LYS A 279 2.26 10.88 12.68
N ARG A 280 0.98 10.80 12.34
CA ARG A 280 -0.07 10.67 13.34
C ARG A 280 0.14 9.40 14.17
N ILE A 281 0.41 8.25 13.52
CA ILE A 281 0.59 6.98 14.24
C ILE A 281 1.83 7.02 15.12
N VAL A 282 2.98 7.44 14.60
CA VAL A 282 4.23 7.51 15.37
C VAL A 282 4.09 8.44 16.59
N VAL A 283 3.50 9.62 16.42
CA VAL A 283 3.30 10.57 17.52
C VAL A 283 2.34 10.02 18.57
N LEU A 284 1.24 9.38 18.15
CA LEU A 284 0.29 8.76 19.09
C LEU A 284 0.92 7.62 19.88
N THR A 285 1.67 6.74 19.21
CA THR A 285 2.39 5.63 19.85
C THR A 285 3.38 6.15 20.90
N ARG A 286 4.19 7.18 20.56
CA ARG A 286 5.12 7.81 21.51
C ARG A 286 4.41 8.41 22.72
N LYS A 287 3.31 9.15 22.51
CA LYS A 287 2.53 9.75 23.59
C LYS A 287 1.92 8.68 24.49
N LEU A 288 1.39 7.60 23.91
CA LEU A 288 0.82 6.49 24.66
C LEU A 288 1.89 5.80 25.53
N HIS A 289 3.07 5.52 24.98
CA HIS A 289 4.19 4.98 25.75
C HIS A 289 4.60 5.90 26.91
N ALA A 290 4.71 7.21 26.68
CA ALA A 290 5.06 8.17 27.72
C ALA A 290 4.01 8.22 28.86
N VAL A 291 2.72 8.16 28.52
CA VAL A 291 1.63 8.12 29.51
C VAL A 291 1.69 6.83 30.33
N ASN A 292 1.89 5.67 29.68
CA ASN A 292 1.98 4.38 30.35
C ASN A 292 3.18 4.33 31.31
N MET A 293 4.35 4.79 30.88
CA MET A 293 5.54 4.88 31.74
C MET A 293 5.29 5.78 32.98
N LYS A 294 4.61 6.92 32.79
CA LYS A 294 4.26 7.81 33.91
C LYS A 294 3.26 7.15 34.87
N ALA A 295 2.30 6.39 34.36
CA ALA A 295 1.33 5.65 35.17
C ALA A 295 2.01 4.54 36.00
N GLU A 296 2.96 3.81 35.41
CA GLU A 296 3.75 2.79 36.11
C GLU A 296 4.62 3.39 37.22
N MET A 297 5.32 4.50 36.94
CA MET A 297 6.15 5.19 37.94
C MET A 297 5.34 5.73 39.12
N THR A 298 4.12 6.23 38.86
CA THR A 298 3.22 6.71 39.92
C THR A 298 2.62 5.57 40.73
N ALA A 299 2.33 4.42 40.11
CA ALA A 299 1.89 3.22 40.82
C ALA A 299 3.00 2.60 41.70
N SER A 300 4.25 2.60 41.24
CA SER A 300 5.39 2.08 42.02
C SER A 300 5.84 3.01 43.16
N GLY A 301 5.58 4.33 43.05
CA GLY A 301 5.92 5.32 44.08
C GLY A 301 4.96 5.39 45.28
N GLY A 302 3.80 4.72 45.20
CA GLY A 302 2.78 4.69 46.26
C GLY A 302 3.01 3.68 47.38
N LEU A 303 4.04 2.83 47.30
CA LEU A 303 4.40 1.84 48.31
C LEU A 303 5.59 2.33 49.17
N HIS A 304 5.39 3.43 49.90
CA HIS A 304 6.18 3.72 51.09
C HIS A 304 5.21 3.75 52.28
N PHE A 305 5.04 2.57 52.90
CA PHE A 305 4.41 2.48 54.21
C PHE A 305 5.26 3.26 55.21
N ASN A 306 4.69 4.34 55.74
CA ASN A 306 5.17 5.03 56.92
C ASN A 306 5.28 4.00 58.06
N ASN A 307 6.50 3.55 58.35
CA ASN A 307 6.80 2.88 59.60
C ASN A 307 6.90 3.96 60.69
N ALA A 308 5.73 4.49 61.09
CA ALA A 308 5.62 5.36 62.25
C ALA A 308 5.81 4.49 63.50
N THR A 309 7.02 4.54 64.05
CA THR A 309 7.37 3.95 65.34
C THR A 309 6.44 4.52 66.41
N ILE A 310 5.59 3.66 66.98
CA ILE A 310 4.73 3.99 68.13
C ILE A 310 5.64 4.25 69.33
N PRO A 311 5.58 5.42 70.01
CA PRO A 311 6.33 5.63 71.24
C PRO A 311 5.68 4.83 72.37
N ALA A 312 6.48 4.01 73.06
CA ALA A 312 6.03 3.29 74.24
C ALA A 312 5.70 4.26 75.37
N SER A 313 4.41 4.43 75.64
CA SER A 313 3.91 5.16 76.81
C SER A 313 4.14 4.36 78.09
N ARG A 314 4.75 5.03 79.07
CA ARG A 314 4.74 4.72 80.51
C ARG A 314 3.41 4.16 81.01
N MET A 315 3.47 3.28 82.02
CA MET A 315 2.55 3.16 83.19
C MET A 315 3.12 2.11 84.19
N PRO A 316 2.70 2.08 85.48
CA PRO A 316 3.61 2.31 86.61
C PRO A 316 3.64 1.23 87.70
N ARG A 317 4.61 1.41 88.61
CA ARG A 317 4.90 0.75 89.90
C ARG A 317 5.62 -0.59 89.85
#